data_AF-A0A1R3GHK5-F1
#
_entry.id   AF-A0A1R3GHK5-F1
#
_cell.length_a   1.000
_cell.length_b   1.000
_cell.length_c   1.000
_cell.angle_alpha   90.00
_cell.angle_beta   90.00
_cell.angle_gamma   90.00
#
_symmetry.space_group_name_H-M   'P 1'
#
loop_
_entity.id
_entity.type
_entity.pdbx_description
1 polymer ?
#
loop_
_entity_poly.entity_id
_entity_poly.type
_entity_poly.pdbx_seq_one_letter_code
_entity_poly.pdbx_strand_id
1 'polypeptide(L)'
;MGDLAFEPPRGGPTLWEIGIPDRSAAEFYIPDPDPNYINKLYVNHPDRFRQYGLWARYTDLYPDGDLVYTVGVSDYKTDWFFAQVTRKKDDDKYEGTTWQIKFNLETVNQTGTYKLRIALATAYVAELQVRVNNQNSNPPLFTTGLIGHDNTITRHGIHGIYRLYSIDVNGALLMEGENTIFLTQPMSSSALQGLMYDYIRLEAPPPNNSTKKI
;
A
#
# COMPACT_ATOMS: atom_id res chain seq x y z
N MET A 1 -22.06 29.46 5.37
CA MET A 1 -21.05 28.80 4.52
C MET A 1 -21.62 27.45 4.18
N GLY A 2 -21.85 27.18 2.89
CA GLY A 2 -22.55 25.97 2.46
C GLY A 2 -21.66 24.74 2.57
N ASP A 3 -22.25 23.63 3.00
CA ASP A 3 -21.59 22.33 3.01
C ASP A 3 -21.27 21.91 1.58
N LEU A 4 -19.99 21.91 1.23
CA LEU A 4 -19.50 21.30 0.01
C LEU A 4 -19.31 19.80 0.29
N ALA A 5 -20.33 18.99 -0.02
CA ALA A 5 -20.18 17.55 -0.03
C ALA A 5 -19.28 17.14 -1.21
N PHE A 6 -18.01 16.85 -0.94
CA PHE A 6 -17.11 16.27 -1.93
C PHE A 6 -17.31 14.75 -1.98
N GLU A 7 -17.88 14.25 -3.08
CA GLU A 7 -17.90 12.83 -3.35
C GLU A 7 -16.64 12.43 -4.13
N PRO A 8 -15.78 11.56 -3.59
CA PRO A 8 -14.58 11.13 -4.29
C PRO A 8 -14.99 10.39 -5.58
N PRO A 9 -14.35 10.66 -6.73
CA PRO A 9 -14.67 10.00 -8.00
C PRO A 9 -14.64 8.47 -7.86
N ARG A 10 -15.72 7.80 -8.26
CA ARG A 10 -15.83 6.32 -8.30
C ARG A 10 -16.00 5.87 -9.75
N GLY A 11 -15.19 4.90 -10.16
CA GLY A 11 -15.29 4.25 -11.47
C GLY A 11 -16.36 3.16 -11.51
N GLY A 12 -16.73 2.63 -10.35
CA GLY A 12 -17.78 1.63 -10.15
C GLY A 12 -17.89 1.23 -8.68
N PRO A 13 -18.60 0.13 -8.38
CA PRO A 13 -18.72 -0.40 -7.02
C PRO A 13 -17.36 -0.75 -6.42
N THR A 14 -17.16 -0.40 -5.14
CA THR A 14 -15.97 -0.80 -4.38
C THR A 14 -16.04 -2.29 -4.06
N LEU A 15 -14.99 -3.03 -4.43
CA LEU A 15 -14.87 -4.44 -4.10
C LEU A 15 -14.23 -4.62 -2.71
N TRP A 16 -13.18 -3.86 -2.45
CA TRP A 16 -12.52 -3.79 -1.16
C TRP A 16 -11.65 -2.53 -1.07
N GLU A 17 -11.29 -2.18 0.17
CA GLU A 17 -10.45 -1.03 0.48
C GLU A 17 -9.56 -1.33 1.71
N ILE A 18 -8.45 -0.61 1.82
CA ILE A 18 -7.45 -0.73 2.89
C ILE A 18 -7.07 0.70 3.30
N GLY A 19 -7.16 1.01 4.60
CA GLY A 19 -6.87 2.33 5.16
C GLY A 19 -8.04 3.32 5.15
N ILE A 20 -7.75 4.57 5.48
CA ILE A 20 -8.69 5.70 5.53
C ILE A 20 -8.15 6.80 4.59
N PRO A 21 -8.95 7.37 3.68
CA PRO A 21 -8.45 8.37 2.74
C PRO A 21 -8.29 9.77 3.39
N ASP A 22 -7.35 9.91 4.32
CA ASP A 22 -7.09 11.14 5.10
C ASP A 22 -5.70 11.77 4.84
N ARG A 23 -4.95 11.20 3.89
CA ARG A 23 -3.58 11.54 3.48
C ARG A 23 -2.51 11.19 4.51
N SER A 24 -2.79 10.27 5.41
CA SER A 24 -1.91 9.83 6.49
C SER A 24 -1.66 8.33 6.41
N ALA A 25 -0.59 7.87 7.05
CA ALA A 25 -0.35 6.44 7.27
C ALA A 25 -0.55 6.04 8.74
N ALA A 26 -1.20 6.89 9.53
CA ALA A 26 -1.20 6.81 11.00
C ALA A 26 -2.11 5.73 11.57
N GLU A 27 -3.09 5.27 10.79
CA GLU A 27 -3.99 4.18 11.13
C GLU A 27 -3.37 2.79 10.91
N PHE A 28 -2.30 2.71 10.12
CA PHE A 28 -1.59 1.47 9.84
C PHE A 28 -0.73 1.03 11.02
N TYR A 29 -0.24 -0.21 10.95
CA TYR A 29 0.53 -0.82 12.02
C TYR A 29 1.89 -0.13 12.22
N ILE A 30 1.97 0.66 13.30
CA ILE A 30 3.23 1.17 13.84
C ILE A 30 3.79 0.15 14.85
N PRO A 31 4.96 -0.46 14.60
CA PRO A 31 5.53 -1.48 15.47
C PRO A 31 6.07 -0.90 16.78
N ASP A 32 6.31 -1.76 17.76
CA ASP A 32 7.09 -1.38 18.94
C ASP A 32 8.56 -1.13 18.56
N PRO A 33 9.20 -0.09 19.14
CA PRO A 33 10.58 0.23 18.86
C PRO A 33 11.53 -0.83 19.42
N ASP A 34 12.80 -0.77 18.98
CA ASP A 34 13.86 -1.54 19.62
C ASP A 34 13.97 -1.12 21.10
N PRO A 35 13.86 -2.07 22.06
CA PRO A 35 13.96 -1.79 23.48
C PRO A 35 15.25 -1.05 23.89
N ASN A 36 16.34 -1.22 23.16
CA ASN A 36 17.62 -0.57 23.43
C ASN A 36 17.62 0.93 23.12
N TYR A 37 16.73 1.39 22.23
CA TYR A 37 16.69 2.76 21.71
C TYR A 37 15.36 3.48 21.98
N ILE A 38 14.56 2.95 22.92
CA ILE A 38 13.21 3.47 23.22
C ILE A 38 13.24 4.91 23.74
N ASN A 39 12.50 5.80 23.07
CA ASN A 39 12.23 7.12 23.62
C ASN A 39 11.00 7.05 24.53
N LYS A 40 11.22 7.27 25.83
CA LYS A 40 10.17 7.22 26.87
C LYS A 40 9.03 8.22 26.64
N LEU A 41 9.26 9.31 25.90
CA LEU A 41 8.24 10.31 25.58
C LEU A 41 7.08 9.73 24.75
N TYR A 42 7.38 8.76 23.87
CA TYR A 42 6.42 8.22 22.90
C TYR A 42 5.88 6.82 23.28
N VAL A 43 6.15 6.37 24.51
CA VAL A 43 5.57 5.12 25.03
C VAL A 43 4.09 5.36 25.33
N ASN A 44 3.21 4.48 24.83
CA ASN A 44 1.74 4.61 24.94
C ASN A 44 1.20 5.96 24.43
N HIS A 45 1.88 6.56 23.46
CA HIS A 45 1.53 7.86 22.88
C HIS A 45 0.80 7.67 21.52
N PRO A 46 -0.16 8.54 21.15
CA PRO A 46 -0.79 8.49 19.83
C PRO A 46 0.24 8.62 18.69
N ASP A 47 1.22 9.52 18.85
CA ASP A 47 2.34 9.69 17.91
C ASP A 47 3.47 8.66 18.09
N ARG A 48 3.15 7.39 18.33
CA ARG A 48 4.16 6.32 18.44
C ARG A 48 5.10 6.22 17.24
N PHE A 49 4.66 6.67 16.06
CA PHE A 49 5.47 6.74 14.84
C PHE A 49 6.70 7.67 14.97
N ARG A 50 6.77 8.49 16.02
CA ARG A 50 7.92 9.35 16.32
C ARG A 50 9.09 8.63 17.01
N GLN A 51 8.95 7.35 17.34
CA GLN A 51 10.07 6.55 17.81
C GLN A 51 11.15 6.42 16.73
N TYR A 52 12.41 6.49 17.13
CA TYR A 52 13.52 6.34 16.19
C TYR A 52 13.65 4.90 15.72
N GLY A 53 14.02 4.70 14.45
CA GLY A 53 14.40 3.39 13.93
C GLY A 53 13.26 2.43 13.59
N LEU A 54 11.99 2.86 13.64
CA LEU A 54 10.85 1.97 13.40
C LEU A 54 10.86 1.28 12.02
N TRP A 55 11.43 1.91 10.99
CA TRP A 55 11.59 1.27 9.67
C TRP A 55 12.44 -0.01 9.75
N ALA A 56 13.45 -0.05 10.63
CA ALA A 56 14.33 -1.20 10.77
C ALA A 56 13.59 -2.42 11.32
N ARG A 57 12.50 -2.20 12.09
CA ARG A 57 11.65 -3.26 12.65
C ARG A 57 10.95 -4.07 11.57
N TYR A 58 10.85 -3.57 10.33
CA TYR A 58 10.34 -4.36 9.22
C TYR A 58 11.14 -5.65 9.02
N THR A 59 12.47 -5.59 9.12
CA THR A 59 13.33 -6.79 8.97
C THR A 59 13.12 -7.78 10.10
N ASP A 60 12.91 -7.29 11.33
CA ASP A 60 12.68 -8.13 12.51
C ASP A 60 11.33 -8.87 12.44
N LEU A 61 10.31 -8.22 11.89
CA LEU A 61 8.96 -8.76 11.78
C LEU A 61 8.76 -9.63 10.53
N TYR A 62 9.54 -9.35 9.48
CA TYR A 62 9.45 -10.02 8.17
C TYR A 62 10.83 -10.55 7.72
N PRO A 63 11.45 -11.49 8.47
CA PRO A 63 12.81 -11.96 8.18
C PRO A 63 12.90 -12.80 6.90
N ASP A 64 11.91 -13.67 6.68
CA ASP A 64 11.94 -14.70 5.63
C ASP A 64 11.02 -14.38 4.43
N GLY A 65 10.11 -13.42 4.59
CA GLY A 65 9.10 -13.08 3.60
C GLY A 65 8.75 -11.61 3.68
N ASP A 66 7.84 -11.17 2.83
CA ASP A 66 7.28 -9.82 2.88
C ASP A 66 5.81 -9.87 3.31
N LEU A 67 5.26 -8.71 3.61
CA LEU A 67 3.88 -8.55 4.06
C LEU A 67 2.87 -9.22 3.11
N VAL A 68 1.99 -10.03 3.68
CA VAL A 68 0.84 -10.63 2.99
C VAL A 68 -0.44 -10.20 3.69
N TYR A 69 -1.25 -9.40 3.01
CA TYR A 69 -2.54 -8.91 3.49
C TYR A 69 -3.66 -9.67 2.79
N THR A 70 -4.57 -10.28 3.55
CA THR A 70 -5.72 -11.00 2.99
C THR A 70 -7.01 -10.23 3.25
N VAL A 71 -7.63 -9.71 2.19
CA VAL A 71 -8.88 -8.95 2.27
C VAL A 71 -9.98 -9.78 2.95
N GLY A 72 -10.63 -9.19 3.95
CA GLY A 72 -11.68 -9.84 4.74
C GLY A 72 -11.17 -10.71 5.90
N VAL A 73 -9.85 -10.89 6.03
CA VAL A 73 -9.22 -11.65 7.13
C VAL A 73 -8.25 -10.78 7.93
N SER A 74 -7.36 -10.07 7.24
CA SER A 74 -6.37 -9.17 7.86
C SER A 74 -7.00 -7.85 8.31
N ASP A 75 -6.44 -7.26 9.37
CA ASP A 75 -6.78 -5.90 9.85
C ASP A 75 -5.63 -4.94 9.51
N TYR A 76 -5.90 -3.88 8.74
CA TYR A 76 -4.86 -2.92 8.36
C TYR A 76 -4.22 -2.20 9.55
N LYS A 77 -4.88 -2.16 10.71
CA LYS A 77 -4.32 -1.54 11.92
C LYS A 77 -3.21 -2.35 12.56
N THR A 78 -3.16 -3.66 12.28
CA THR A 78 -2.21 -4.60 12.89
C THR A 78 -1.35 -5.34 11.88
N ASP A 79 -1.88 -5.58 10.67
CA ASP A 79 -1.28 -6.47 9.67
C ASP A 79 -0.75 -5.71 8.45
N TRP A 80 -1.00 -4.39 8.37
CA TRP A 80 -0.45 -3.53 7.35
C TRP A 80 0.64 -2.65 7.94
N PHE A 81 1.91 -2.97 7.71
CA PHE A 81 3.02 -2.19 8.22
C PHE A 81 2.97 -0.76 7.65
N PHE A 82 3.27 0.24 8.47
CA PHE A 82 3.03 1.65 8.10
C PHE A 82 3.87 2.18 6.94
N ALA A 83 5.02 1.55 6.67
CA ALA A 83 5.94 1.96 5.62
C ALA A 83 6.51 0.76 4.86
N GLN A 84 6.28 0.68 3.55
CA GLN A 84 6.98 -0.26 2.70
C GLN A 84 8.40 0.21 2.48
N VAL A 85 9.33 -0.36 3.24
CA VAL A 85 10.75 -0.03 3.25
C VAL A 85 11.57 -1.21 2.75
N THR A 86 12.88 -1.01 2.64
CA THR A 86 13.81 -2.08 2.30
C THR A 86 14.03 -3.04 3.46
N ARG A 87 14.35 -4.29 3.16
CA ARG A 87 14.73 -5.31 4.14
C ARG A 87 16.23 -5.40 4.24
N LYS A 88 16.79 -5.33 5.45
CA LYS A 88 18.23 -5.51 5.69
C LYS A 88 18.59 -7.00 5.59
N LYS A 89 19.67 -7.33 4.87
CA LYS A 89 20.18 -8.71 4.74
C LYS A 89 21.46 -8.93 5.53
N ASP A 90 22.51 -8.19 5.18
CA ASP A 90 23.80 -8.20 5.86
C ASP A 90 24.15 -6.76 6.28
N ASP A 91 25.34 -6.55 6.87
CA ASP A 91 25.85 -5.21 7.17
C ASP A 91 25.82 -4.32 5.91
N ASP A 92 24.97 -3.28 6.01
CA ASP A 92 24.66 -2.27 5.00
C ASP A 92 24.19 -2.76 3.63
N LYS A 93 23.71 -4.01 3.54
CA LYS A 93 23.02 -4.51 2.34
C LYS A 93 21.51 -4.55 2.54
N TYR A 94 20.80 -3.94 1.61
CA TYR A 94 19.34 -3.88 1.59
C TYR A 94 18.78 -4.58 0.37
N GLU A 95 17.54 -5.05 0.50
CA GLU A 95 16.76 -5.65 -0.56
C GLU A 95 15.44 -4.89 -0.69
N GLY A 96 14.94 -4.74 -1.92
CA GLY A 96 13.58 -4.28 -2.16
C GLY A 96 12.54 -5.26 -1.60
N THR A 97 11.31 -4.81 -1.44
CA THR A 97 10.23 -5.60 -0.83
C THR A 97 9.04 -5.71 -1.75
N THR A 98 8.37 -6.86 -1.74
CA THR A 98 7.15 -7.11 -2.52
C THR A 98 6.01 -7.53 -1.59
N TRP A 99 5.10 -6.60 -1.33
CA TRP A 99 3.89 -6.87 -0.55
C TRP A 99 2.81 -7.52 -1.40
N GLN A 100 1.99 -8.37 -0.78
CA GLN A 100 0.90 -9.08 -1.44
C GLN A 100 -0.44 -8.65 -0.85
N ILE A 101 -1.39 -8.30 -1.70
CA ILE A 101 -2.80 -8.15 -1.34
C ILE A 101 -3.55 -9.32 -1.97
N LYS A 102 -4.00 -10.26 -1.15
CA LYS A 102 -4.81 -11.40 -1.55
C LYS A 102 -6.28 -11.08 -1.36
N PHE A 103 -7.11 -11.40 -2.34
CA PHE A 103 -8.55 -11.16 -2.29
C PHE A 103 -9.30 -12.16 -3.17
N ASN A 104 -10.56 -12.41 -2.81
CA ASN A 104 -11.42 -13.32 -3.54
C ASN A 104 -12.43 -12.54 -4.39
N LEU A 105 -12.67 -12.98 -5.63
CA LEU A 105 -13.74 -12.46 -6.48
C LEU A 105 -14.73 -13.57 -6.81
N GLU A 106 -16.02 -13.38 -6.50
CA GLU A 106 -17.06 -14.36 -6.83
C GLU A 106 -17.33 -14.44 -8.33
N THR A 107 -17.29 -13.29 -9.01
CA THR A 107 -17.50 -13.18 -10.46
C THR A 107 -16.52 -12.18 -11.05
N VAL A 108 -16.07 -12.41 -12.28
CA VAL A 108 -15.17 -11.51 -12.98
C VAL A 108 -15.73 -11.12 -14.34
N ASN A 109 -15.85 -9.80 -14.59
CA ASN A 109 -16.11 -9.30 -15.93
C ASN A 109 -14.79 -9.28 -16.72
N GLN A 110 -14.52 -10.37 -17.45
CA GLN A 110 -13.31 -10.57 -18.25
C GLN A 110 -13.08 -9.49 -19.32
N THR A 111 -14.14 -8.78 -19.74
CA THR A 111 -14.05 -7.68 -20.72
C THR A 111 -14.05 -6.29 -20.09
N GLY A 112 -14.30 -6.21 -18.79
CA GLY A 112 -14.39 -4.96 -18.06
C GLY A 112 -13.03 -4.44 -17.61
N THR A 113 -12.97 -3.13 -17.36
CA THR A 113 -11.81 -2.47 -16.76
C THR A 113 -12.09 -2.17 -15.30
N TYR A 114 -11.38 -2.85 -14.41
CA TYR A 114 -11.36 -2.58 -12.98
C TYR A 114 -10.43 -1.38 -12.72
N LYS A 115 -10.68 -0.63 -11.63
CA LYS A 115 -9.82 0.50 -11.25
C LYS A 115 -9.17 0.21 -9.89
N LEU A 116 -7.85 0.10 -9.88
CA LEU A 116 -7.06 0.06 -8.65
C LEU A 116 -6.58 1.47 -8.33
N ARG A 117 -7.03 2.01 -7.21
CA ARG A 117 -6.60 3.31 -6.68
C ARG A 117 -5.57 3.09 -5.60
N ILE A 118 -4.44 3.77 -5.71
CA ILE A 118 -3.38 3.76 -4.71
C ILE A 118 -3.06 5.20 -4.35
N ALA A 119 -3.32 5.54 -3.08
CA ALA A 119 -2.93 6.79 -2.48
C ALA A 119 -1.70 6.56 -1.60
N LEU A 120 -0.68 7.40 -1.78
CA LEU A 120 0.53 7.42 -0.97
C LEU A 120 0.54 8.67 -0.10
N ALA A 121 0.71 8.47 1.20
CA ALA A 121 0.92 9.55 2.16
C ALA A 121 2.30 10.20 1.98
N THR A 122 3.32 9.42 1.57
CA THR A 122 4.67 9.92 1.28
C THR A 122 5.49 8.92 0.45
N ALA A 123 6.60 9.37 -0.13
CA ALA A 123 7.60 8.52 -0.78
C ALA A 123 9.03 9.08 -0.58
N TYR A 124 10.00 8.23 -0.25
CA TYR A 124 11.41 8.61 -0.18
C TYR A 124 12.25 7.72 -1.09
N VAL A 125 12.70 8.28 -2.22
CA VAL A 125 13.59 7.64 -3.20
C VAL A 125 13.17 6.19 -3.46
N ALA A 126 11.92 6.04 -3.91
CA ALA A 126 11.25 4.77 -4.06
C ALA A 126 10.56 4.68 -5.42
N GLU A 127 10.31 3.47 -5.89
CA GLU A 127 9.48 3.18 -7.05
C GLU A 127 8.38 2.23 -6.60
N LEU A 128 7.14 2.44 -7.02
CA LEU A 128 6.06 1.47 -6.84
C LEU A 128 5.80 0.77 -8.18
N GLN A 129 5.98 -0.54 -8.20
CA GLN A 129 5.55 -1.41 -9.29
C GLN A 129 4.35 -2.25 -8.86
N VAL A 130 3.34 -2.32 -9.73
CA VAL A 130 2.13 -3.11 -9.49
C VAL A 130 2.05 -4.26 -10.49
N ARG A 131 1.78 -5.46 -9.99
CA ARG A 131 1.49 -6.66 -10.79
C ARG A 131 0.25 -7.36 -10.26
N VAL A 132 -0.40 -8.15 -11.11
CA VAL A 132 -1.64 -8.87 -10.78
C VAL A 132 -1.47 -10.32 -11.19
N ASN A 133 -1.73 -11.24 -10.25
CA ASN A 133 -1.71 -12.70 -10.35
C ASN A 133 -0.39 -13.36 -10.78
N ASN A 134 0.53 -12.63 -11.41
CA ASN A 134 1.87 -13.08 -11.74
C ASN A 134 2.90 -12.03 -11.31
N GLN A 135 3.64 -12.33 -10.24
CA GLN A 135 4.70 -11.47 -9.69
C GLN A 135 5.86 -11.25 -10.65
N ASN A 136 6.07 -12.14 -11.62
CA ASN A 136 7.21 -12.09 -12.56
C ASN A 136 6.86 -11.41 -13.89
N SER A 137 5.64 -10.89 -14.06
CA SER A 137 5.25 -10.17 -15.27
C SER A 137 6.18 -8.99 -15.55
N ASN A 138 6.69 -8.93 -16.79
CA ASN A 138 7.57 -7.88 -17.28
C ASN A 138 7.10 -7.42 -18.68
N PRO A 139 6.71 -6.14 -18.86
CA PRO A 139 6.71 -5.06 -17.87
C PRO A 139 5.70 -5.29 -16.72
N PRO A 140 5.86 -4.63 -15.56
CA PRO A 140 4.79 -4.56 -14.57
C PRO A 140 3.54 -3.91 -15.18
N LEU A 141 2.37 -4.18 -14.61
CA LEU A 141 1.12 -3.55 -15.05
C LEU A 141 1.20 -2.03 -14.93
N PHE A 142 1.84 -1.55 -13.87
CA PHE A 142 2.07 -0.14 -13.62
C PHE A 142 3.41 0.06 -12.90
N THR A 143 4.08 1.16 -13.20
CA THR A 143 5.21 1.67 -12.43
C THR A 143 5.11 3.18 -12.29
N THR A 144 5.48 3.70 -11.12
CA THR A 144 5.63 5.14 -10.92
C THR A 144 6.92 5.70 -11.50
N GLY A 145 7.89 4.84 -11.84
CA GLY A 145 9.30 5.20 -11.87
C GLY A 145 9.79 5.67 -10.50
N LEU A 146 11.01 6.22 -10.45
CA LEU A 146 11.55 6.79 -9.22
C LEU A 146 10.76 8.04 -8.81
N ILE A 147 10.19 8.00 -7.62
CA ILE A 147 9.43 9.08 -6.99
C ILE A 147 9.97 9.38 -5.58
N GLY A 148 9.56 10.53 -5.04
CA GLY A 148 9.83 10.91 -3.66
C GLY A 148 10.75 12.11 -3.53
N HIS A 149 11.73 12.01 -2.64
CA HIS A 149 12.54 13.09 -2.03
C HIS A 149 11.92 13.75 -0.79
N ASP A 150 10.83 13.17 -0.27
CA ASP A 150 10.26 13.54 1.02
C ASP A 150 11.05 12.93 2.18
N ASN A 151 11.53 13.75 3.11
CA ASN A 151 12.25 13.24 4.30
C ASN A 151 11.31 12.70 5.40
N THR A 152 10.07 12.31 5.08
CA THR A 152 9.08 11.88 6.08
C THR A 152 9.56 10.67 6.88
N ILE A 153 10.00 9.60 6.20
CA ILE A 153 10.51 8.38 6.87
C ILE A 153 11.73 8.71 7.74
N THR A 154 12.66 9.51 7.21
CA THR A 154 13.92 9.87 7.89
C THR A 154 13.72 10.80 9.08
N ARG A 155 12.58 11.49 9.16
CA ARG A 155 12.20 12.43 10.23
C ARG A 155 11.09 11.91 11.12
N HIS A 156 10.77 10.62 11.06
CA HIS A 156 9.72 10.00 11.89
C HIS A 156 8.36 10.71 11.73
N GLY A 157 8.07 11.15 10.50
CA GLY A 157 6.75 11.64 10.12
C GLY A 157 5.88 10.50 9.61
N ILE A 158 4.60 10.80 9.38
CA ILE A 158 3.60 9.82 8.95
C ILE A 158 2.84 10.24 7.68
N HIS A 159 3.15 11.43 7.17
CA HIS A 159 2.66 11.96 5.89
C HIS A 159 3.67 12.97 5.30
N GLY A 160 3.57 13.23 4.01
CA GLY A 160 4.45 14.10 3.23
C GLY A 160 3.77 14.60 1.97
N ILE A 161 4.47 14.59 0.82
CA ILE A 161 3.82 14.88 -0.46
C ILE A 161 2.90 13.71 -0.85
N TYR A 162 1.61 14.01 -0.84
CA TYR A 162 0.55 13.10 -1.25
C TYR A 162 0.59 12.81 -2.75
N ARG A 163 0.37 11.55 -3.14
CA ARG A 163 0.29 11.11 -4.54
C ARG A 163 -0.88 10.13 -4.70
N LEU A 164 -1.70 10.33 -5.73
CA LEU A 164 -2.81 9.44 -6.07
C LEU A 164 -2.62 8.87 -7.47
N TYR A 165 -2.67 7.54 -7.57
CA TYR A 165 -2.61 6.80 -8.82
C TYR A 165 -3.93 6.08 -9.07
N SER A 166 -4.39 6.10 -10.31
CA SER A 166 -5.55 5.33 -10.80
C SER A 166 -5.05 4.39 -11.89
N ILE A 167 -5.04 3.10 -11.59
CA ILE A 167 -4.46 2.05 -12.43
C ILE A 167 -5.60 1.22 -13.01
N ASP A 168 -5.56 1.02 -14.32
CA ASP A 168 -6.55 0.22 -15.04
C ASP A 168 -6.12 -1.24 -15.01
N VAL A 169 -6.95 -2.10 -14.42
CA VAL A 169 -6.74 -3.54 -14.36
C VAL A 169 -7.74 -4.19 -15.32
N ASN A 170 -7.25 -4.74 -16.41
CA ASN A 170 -8.10 -5.47 -17.35
C ASN A 170 -8.65 -6.73 -16.65
N GLY A 171 -9.95 -6.97 -16.75
CA GLY A 171 -10.61 -8.15 -16.18
C GLY A 171 -10.00 -9.47 -16.64
N ALA A 172 -9.37 -9.51 -17.81
CA ALA A 172 -8.61 -10.66 -18.31
C ALA A 172 -7.38 -11.05 -17.47
N LEU A 173 -6.90 -10.14 -16.60
CA LEU A 173 -5.82 -10.42 -15.64
C LEU A 173 -6.35 -11.02 -14.33
N LEU A 174 -7.66 -11.00 -14.12
CA LEU A 174 -8.33 -11.47 -12.91
C LEU A 174 -9.03 -12.79 -13.18
N MET A 175 -9.24 -13.56 -12.11
CA MET A 175 -9.94 -14.84 -12.15
C MET A 175 -11.00 -14.92 -11.06
N GLU A 176 -12.01 -15.75 -11.28
CA GLU A 176 -12.94 -16.11 -10.20
C GLU A 176 -12.18 -16.92 -9.15
N GLY A 177 -12.42 -16.64 -7.88
CA GLY A 177 -11.62 -17.17 -6.77
C GLY A 177 -10.51 -16.21 -6.31
N GLU A 178 -9.41 -16.80 -5.84
CA GLU A 178 -8.29 -16.06 -5.26
C GLU A 178 -7.49 -15.31 -6.32
N ASN A 179 -7.24 -14.03 -6.06
CA ASN A 179 -6.36 -13.17 -6.83
C ASN A 179 -5.33 -12.53 -5.91
N THR A 180 -4.19 -12.13 -6.47
CA THR A 180 -3.14 -11.42 -5.75
C THR A 180 -2.68 -10.19 -6.51
N ILE A 181 -2.67 -9.03 -5.85
CA ILE A 181 -1.94 -7.85 -6.30
C ILE A 181 -0.59 -7.81 -5.59
N PHE A 182 0.48 -7.62 -6.36
CA PHE A 182 1.83 -7.45 -5.85
C PHE A 182 2.23 -5.98 -5.92
N LEU A 183 2.63 -5.41 -4.79
CA LEU A 183 3.18 -4.06 -4.68
C LEU A 183 4.67 -4.15 -4.40
N THR A 184 5.50 -3.85 -5.39
CA THR A 184 6.95 -3.98 -5.30
C THR A 184 7.61 -2.62 -5.19
N GLN A 185 8.44 -2.47 -4.16
CA GLN A 185 9.43 -1.39 -4.04
C GLN A 185 10.79 -2.02 -4.35
N PRO A 186 11.41 -1.74 -5.52
CA PRO A 186 12.64 -2.42 -5.95
C PRO A 186 13.93 -1.72 -5.50
N MET A 187 13.86 -0.50 -4.96
CA MET A 187 15.06 0.23 -4.56
C MET A 187 15.70 -0.42 -3.34
N SER A 188 17.03 -0.38 -3.25
CA SER A 188 17.77 -1.19 -2.28
C SER A 188 19.11 -0.58 -1.86
N SER A 189 19.29 0.72 -2.06
CA SER A 189 20.53 1.42 -1.69
C SER A 189 20.53 1.96 -0.26
N SER A 190 19.40 1.94 0.47
CA SER A 190 19.31 2.45 1.84
C SER A 190 18.11 1.87 2.61
N ALA A 191 18.23 1.76 3.94
CA ALA A 191 17.17 1.39 4.88
C ALA A 191 15.93 2.31 4.82
N LEU A 192 16.14 3.55 4.37
CA LEU A 192 15.13 4.61 4.45
C LEU A 192 14.29 4.71 3.20
N GLN A 193 14.70 4.05 2.11
CA GLN A 193 13.96 4.04 0.85
C GLN A 193 12.62 3.33 1.04
N GLY A 194 11.54 4.01 0.68
CA GLY A 194 10.23 3.44 0.91
C GLY A 194 9.05 4.35 0.60
N LEU A 195 7.88 3.77 0.82
CA LEU A 195 6.56 4.35 0.56
C LEU A 195 5.74 4.24 1.84
N MET A 196 4.91 5.24 2.13
CA MET A 196 3.80 5.06 3.07
C MET A 196 2.50 5.19 2.31
N TYR A 197 1.62 4.22 2.52
CA TYR A 197 0.28 4.22 1.93
C TYR A 197 -0.63 5.11 2.77
N ASP A 198 -1.63 5.68 2.11
CA ASP A 198 -2.77 6.33 2.74
C ASP A 198 -3.99 5.43 2.60
N TYR A 199 -4.32 5.13 1.34
CA TYR A 199 -5.53 4.38 1.04
C TYR A 199 -5.39 3.60 -0.26
N ILE A 200 -5.83 2.34 -0.25
CA ILE A 200 -5.83 1.47 -1.42
C ILE A 200 -7.25 0.95 -1.64
N ARG A 201 -7.73 1.00 -2.88
CA ARG A 201 -9.09 0.52 -3.22
C ARG A 201 -9.12 -0.13 -4.59
N LEU A 202 -9.83 -1.26 -4.69
CA LEU A 202 -10.20 -1.85 -5.97
C LEU A 202 -11.69 -1.61 -6.27
N GLU A 203 -11.98 -1.13 -7.47
CA GLU A 203 -13.33 -0.88 -7.98
C GLU A 203 -13.63 -1.82 -9.14
N ALA A 204 -14.84 -2.38 -9.13
CA ALA A 204 -15.39 -3.11 -10.27
C ALA A 204 -15.69 -2.16 -11.43
N PRO A 205 -15.77 -2.68 -12.67
CA PRO A 205 -16.32 -1.91 -13.79
C PRO A 205 -17.73 -1.39 -13.46
N PRO A 206 -18.12 -0.24 -14.03
CA PRO A 206 -19.48 0.25 -13.84
C PRO A 206 -20.50 -0.79 -14.34
N PRO A 207 -21.65 -0.95 -13.67
CA PRO A 207 -22.68 -1.87 -14.12
C PRO A 207 -23.12 -1.50 -15.54
N ASN A 208 -23.18 -2.50 -16.42
CA ASN A 208 -23.74 -2.31 -17.75
C ASN A 208 -25.21 -1.88 -17.60
N ASN A 209 -25.53 -0.62 -17.92
CA ASN A 209 -26.91 -0.12 -17.98
C ASN A 209 -27.74 -0.73 -19.13
N SER A 210 -27.30 -1.84 -19.73
CA SER A 210 -27.89 -2.48 -20.90
C SER A 210 -29.11 -3.35 -20.59
N THR A 211 -29.47 -3.57 -19.32
CA THR A 211 -30.66 -4.36 -18.91
C THR A 211 -31.68 -3.51 -18.14
N LYS A 212 -32.05 -2.35 -18.71
CA LYS A 212 -33.37 -1.75 -18.50
C LYS A 212 -34.12 -1.63 -19.84
N LYS A 213 -34.58 -2.77 -20.33
CA LYS A 213 -35.76 -2.98 -21.18
C LYS A 213 -36.33 -4.29 -20.62
N ILE A 214 -37.54 -4.38 -20.06
CA ILE A 214 -38.86 -3.83 -20.39
C ILE A 214 -39.58 -3.47 -19.08
#